data_AF-A0A959RYZ7-F1
#
_entry.id   AF-A0A959RYZ7-F1
#
_cell.length_a   1.000
_cell.length_b   1.000
_cell.length_c   1.000
_cell.angle_alpha   90.00
_cell.angle_beta   90.00
_cell.angle_gamma   90.00
#
_symmetry.space_group_name_H-M   'P 1'
#
loop_
_entity.id
_entity.type
_entity.pdbx_description
1 polymer ?
#
loop_
_entity_poly.entity_id
_entity_poly.type
_entity_poly.pdbx_seq_one_letter_code
_entity_poly.pdbx_strand_id
1 'polypeptide(L)'
;EEDKEDEVLTLSTIHSAKGLEWHTVFIIHAVEGFFPSSMSYNKIETLEEERRLMYVASTRAKENLYITYPMNIFDRHNGMTLSKPSRFIAEVSEELAEEWLLEEDF
;
A
#
# COMPACT_ATOMS: atom_id res chain seq x y z
N GLU A 1 -3.79 -23.23 27.86
CA GLU A 1 -4.37 -22.80 26.58
C GLU A 1 -4.47 -21.29 26.66
N GLU A 2 -3.38 -20.59 26.36
CA GLU A 2 -3.36 -19.12 26.33
C GLU A 2 -3.62 -18.70 24.88
N ASP A 3 -4.72 -17.97 24.71
CA ASP A 3 -5.06 -16.97 23.69
C ASP A 3 -4.70 -17.26 22.22
N LYS A 4 -5.41 -18.21 21.61
CA LYS A 4 -5.57 -18.26 20.15
C LYS A 4 -6.51 -17.18 19.59
N GLU A 5 -7.18 -16.41 20.45
CA GLU A 5 -8.08 -15.33 20.01
C GLU A 5 -7.32 -14.06 19.55
N ASP A 6 -6.05 -13.91 19.92
CA ASP A 6 -5.25 -12.72 19.57
C ASP A 6 -4.47 -12.82 18.25
N GLU A 7 -4.42 -13.99 17.60
CA GLU A 7 -3.78 -14.17 16.30
C GLU A 7 -4.73 -13.90 15.12
N VAL A 8 -5.40 -12.75 15.13
CA VAL A 8 -6.27 -12.33 14.02
C VAL A 8 -5.57 -11.39 13.05
N LEU A 9 -5.88 -11.54 11.76
CA LEU A 9 -5.50 -10.55 10.75
C LEU A 9 -6.24 -9.24 11.03
N THR A 10 -5.50 -8.15 11.21
CA THR A 10 -6.06 -6.81 11.36
C THR A 10 -6.16 -6.11 10.02
N LEU A 11 -7.38 -5.78 9.58
CA LEU A 11 -7.63 -4.87 8.47
C LEU A 11 -7.91 -3.48 9.01
N SER A 12 -7.14 -2.49 8.56
CA SER A 12 -7.22 -1.11 9.05
C SER A 12 -7.00 -0.10 7.93
N THR A 13 -7.40 1.15 8.18
CA THR A 13 -6.98 2.29 7.36
C THR A 13 -5.64 2.82 7.85
N ILE A 14 -4.87 3.48 6.99
CA ILE A 14 -3.59 4.09 7.37
C ILE A 14 -3.76 5.08 8.54
N HIS A 15 -4.85 5.86 8.52
CA HIS A 15 -5.15 6.83 9.58
C HIS A 15 -5.38 6.16 10.93
N SER A 16 -6.15 5.07 10.96
CA SER A 16 -6.44 4.31 12.18
C SER A 16 -5.23 3.52 12.70
N ALA A 17 -4.27 3.20 11.83
CA ALA A 17 -3.04 2.50 12.20
C ALA A 17 -1.99 3.40 12.88
N LYS A 18 -2.20 4.73 12.92
CA LYS A 18 -1.23 5.67 13.50
C LYS A 18 -0.98 5.38 14.99
N GLY A 19 0.28 5.18 15.34
CA GLY A 19 0.71 4.87 16.71
C GLY A 19 0.65 3.38 17.08
N LEU A 20 0.12 2.54 16.19
CA LEU A 20 0.18 1.08 16.30
C LEU A 20 1.37 0.54 15.49
N GLU A 21 1.79 -0.69 15.78
CA GLU A 21 2.88 -1.36 15.07
C GLU A 21 2.64 -2.89 15.07
N TRP A 22 3.05 -3.55 13.99
CA TRP A 22 2.93 -5.00 13.82
C TRP A 22 4.24 -5.60 13.33
N HIS A 23 4.45 -6.89 13.59
CA HIS A 23 5.61 -7.61 13.08
C HIS A 23 5.71 -7.51 11.54
N THR A 24 4.60 -7.76 10.85
CA THR A 24 4.48 -7.70 9.38
C THR A 24 3.33 -6.78 9.00
N VAL A 25 3.53 -5.93 7.99
CA VAL A 25 2.49 -5.06 7.42
C VAL A 25 2.40 -5.24 5.91
N PHE A 26 1.17 -5.30 5.41
CA PHE A 26 0.85 -5.27 3.99
C PHE A 26 0.17 -3.95 3.65
N ILE A 27 0.82 -3.12 2.83
CA ILE A 27 0.19 -1.96 2.19
C ILE A 27 -0.36 -2.45 0.86
N ILE A 28 -1.68 -2.66 0.83
CA ILE A 28 -2.37 -3.13 -0.36
C ILE A 28 -2.81 -1.97 -1.25
N HIS A 29 -2.97 -2.26 -2.55
CA HIS A 29 -3.57 -1.37 -3.53
C HIS A 29 -2.80 -0.04 -3.69
N ALA A 30 -1.47 -0.08 -3.65
CA ALA A 30 -0.58 1.05 -3.89
C ALA A 30 -0.53 1.39 -5.40
N VAL A 31 -1.64 1.90 -5.93
CA VAL A 31 -1.85 2.21 -7.35
C VAL A 31 -1.96 3.71 -7.58
N GLU A 32 -1.36 4.19 -8.66
CA GLU A 32 -1.49 5.58 -9.08
C GLU A 32 -2.97 5.96 -9.32
N GLY A 33 -3.41 7.05 -8.70
CA GLY A 33 -4.79 7.52 -8.71
C GLY A 33 -5.64 7.05 -7.52
N PHE A 34 -5.19 5.99 -6.84
CA PHE A 34 -5.80 5.45 -5.62
C PHE A 34 -4.99 5.81 -4.39
N PHE A 35 -3.68 5.56 -4.43
CA PHE A 35 -2.73 5.96 -3.40
C PHE A 35 -1.39 6.34 -4.03
N PRO A 36 -1.10 7.64 -4.25
CA PRO A 36 -1.88 8.79 -3.81
C PRO A 36 -3.23 8.93 -4.54
N SER A 37 -4.26 9.36 -3.81
CA SER A 37 -5.58 9.64 -4.40
C SER A 37 -5.47 10.70 -5.48
N SER A 38 -6.11 10.47 -6.63
CA SER A 38 -6.19 11.44 -7.74
C SER A 38 -6.70 12.81 -7.31
N MET A 39 -7.52 12.88 -6.25
CA MET A 39 -8.03 14.13 -5.68
C MET A 39 -6.91 15.01 -5.08
N SER A 40 -5.78 14.41 -4.70
CA SER A 40 -4.64 15.12 -4.10
C SER A 40 -3.72 15.79 -5.13
N TYR A 41 -3.91 15.56 -6.43
CA TYR A 41 -2.94 15.98 -7.46
C TYR A 41 -2.95 17.47 -7.76
N ASN A 42 -4.05 18.15 -7.44
CA ASN A 42 -4.22 19.56 -7.76
C ASN A 42 -3.38 20.49 -6.88
N LYS A 43 -2.92 20.03 -5.70
CA LYS A 43 -2.11 20.83 -4.77
C LYS A 43 -0.93 20.02 -4.25
N ILE A 44 0.24 20.64 -4.25
CA ILE A 44 1.46 20.02 -3.71
C ILE A 44 1.27 19.64 -2.25
N GLU A 45 0.64 20.51 -1.45
CA GLU A 45 0.39 20.29 -0.03
C GLU A 45 -0.42 19.02 0.25
N THR A 46 -1.45 18.74 -0.56
CA THR A 46 -2.28 17.54 -0.41
C THR A 46 -1.55 16.28 -0.88
N LEU A 47 -0.73 16.39 -1.92
CA LEU A 47 0.11 15.28 -2.37
C LEU A 47 1.18 14.92 -1.33
N GLU A 48 1.77 15.91 -0.67
CA GLU A 48 2.73 15.71 0.41
C GLU A 48 2.07 15.12 1.67
N GLU A 49 0.78 15.37 1.91
CA GLU A 49 0.03 14.66 2.94
C GLU A 49 -0.14 13.17 2.60
N GLU A 50 -0.48 12.82 1.35
CA GLU A 50 -0.54 11.42 0.92
C GLU A 50 0.84 10.73 1.03
N ARG A 51 1.93 11.45 0.75
CA ARG A 51 3.29 10.94 0.96
C ARG A 51 3.55 10.67 2.45
N ARG A 52 3.11 11.55 3.34
CA ARG A 52 3.18 11.33 4.80
C ARG A 52 2.37 10.11 5.21
N LEU A 53 1.22 9.86 4.60
CA LEU A 53 0.45 8.64 4.84
C LEU A 53 1.22 7.39 4.42
N MET A 54 1.91 7.40 3.28
CA MET A 54 2.76 6.28 2.86
C MET A 54 3.87 6.02 3.87
N TYR A 55 4.52 7.07 4.37
CA TYR A 55 5.52 6.98 5.44
C TYR A 55 4.94 6.41 6.74
N VAL A 56 3.76 6.89 7.17
CA VAL A 56 3.08 6.36 8.37
C VAL A 56 2.80 4.88 8.20
N ALA A 57 2.20 4.47 7.07
CA ALA A 57 1.90 3.07 6.78
C ALA A 57 3.16 2.19 6.79
N SER A 58 4.23 2.64 6.13
CA SER A 58 5.50 1.91 6.04
C SER A 58 6.14 1.71 7.41
N THR A 59 6.12 2.75 8.26
CA THR A 59 6.67 2.71 9.62
C THR A 59 5.78 1.97 10.63
N ARG A 60 4.65 1.37 10.20
CA ARG A 60 3.90 0.47 11.08
C ARG A 60 4.52 -0.93 11.12
N ALA A 61 5.36 -1.29 10.14
CA ALA A 61 6.08 -2.55 10.09
C ALA A 61 7.29 -2.53 11.02
N LYS A 62 7.45 -3.56 11.85
CA LYS A 62 8.65 -3.77 12.67
C LYS A 62 9.73 -4.55 11.92
N GLU A 63 9.34 -5.60 11.22
CA GLU A 63 10.28 -6.52 10.57
C GLU A 63 10.02 -6.61 9.07
N ASN A 64 8.78 -6.91 8.66
CA ASN A 64 8.47 -7.13 7.25
C ASN A 64 7.46 -6.11 6.71
N LEU A 65 7.81 -5.45 5.61
CA LEU A 65 6.92 -4.56 4.86
C LEU A 65 6.71 -5.10 3.45
N TYR A 66 5.46 -5.38 3.12
CA TYR A 66 5.06 -5.75 1.77
C TYR A 66 4.17 -4.64 1.20
N ILE A 67 4.47 -4.19 -0.01
CA ILE A 67 3.64 -3.22 -0.73
C ILE A 67 3.18 -3.87 -2.01
N THR A 68 1.87 -3.92 -2.23
CA THR A 68 1.30 -4.62 -3.37
C THR A 68 0.39 -3.71 -4.18
N TYR A 69 0.37 -3.96 -5.49
CA TYR A 69 -0.53 -3.32 -6.43
C TYR A 69 -0.95 -4.35 -7.48
N PRO A 70 -2.23 -4.39 -7.90
CA PRO A 70 -2.66 -5.24 -8.99
C PRO A 70 -2.09 -4.73 -10.33
N MET A 71 -1.88 -5.60 -11.32
CA MET A 71 -1.54 -5.20 -12.70
C MET A 71 -2.77 -4.71 -13.49
N ASN A 72 -3.95 -5.22 -13.16
CA ASN A 72 -5.22 -4.85 -13.78
C ASN A 72 -6.17 -4.30 -12.73
N ILE A 73 -6.83 -3.19 -13.03
CA ILE A 73 -7.89 -2.61 -12.20
C ILE A 73 -9.16 -2.42 -13.02
N PHE A 74 -10.31 -2.49 -12.35
CA PHE A 74 -11.60 -2.20 -12.97
C PHE A 74 -11.97 -0.73 -12.74
N ASP A 75 -11.99 0.05 -13.82
CA ASP A 75 -12.55 1.39 -13.86
C ASP A 75 -14.00 1.35 -14.35
N ARG A 76 -14.89 2.08 -13.68
CA ARG A 76 -16.33 2.04 -14.00
C ARG A 76 -16.67 2.58 -15.40
N HIS A 77 -15.84 3.46 -15.96
CA HIS A 77 -16.08 4.09 -17.26
C HIS A 77 -15.38 3.34 -18.38
N ASN A 78 -14.16 2.84 -18.11
CA ASN A 78 -13.28 2.25 -19.12
C ASN A 78 -13.22 0.71 -19.06
N GLY A 79 -13.84 0.07 -18.07
CA GLY A 79 -13.74 -1.36 -17.84
C GLY A 79 -12.37 -1.75 -17.27
N MET A 80 -11.85 -2.91 -17.69
CA MET A 80 -10.52 -3.37 -17.27
C MET A 80 -9.43 -2.51 -17.88
N THR A 81 -8.56 -1.92 -17.06
CA THR A 81 -7.39 -1.14 -17.48
C THR A 81 -6.14 -1.60 -16.75
N LEU A 82 -4.98 -1.36 -17.36
CA LEU A 82 -3.69 -1.53 -16.70
C LEU A 82 -3.52 -0.46 -15.63
N SER A 83 -3.15 -0.89 -14.43
CA SER A 83 -2.75 0.00 -13.34
C SER A 83 -1.30 0.41 -13.50
N LYS A 84 -0.97 1.56 -12.91
CA LYS A 84 0.41 1.97 -12.68
C LYS A 84 0.71 1.86 -11.18
N PRO A 85 1.90 1.42 -10.78
CA PRO A 85 2.29 1.44 -9.37
C PRO A 85 2.22 2.87 -8.85
N SER A 86 1.97 3.01 -7.55
CA SER A 86 2.04 4.29 -6.86
C SER A 86 3.37 4.97 -7.13
N ARG A 87 3.35 6.26 -7.45
CA ARG A 87 4.57 7.08 -7.55
C ARG A 87 5.45 7.05 -6.30
N PHE A 88 4.93 6.66 -5.14
CA PHE A 88 5.72 6.55 -3.91
C PHE A 88 6.59 5.29 -3.84
N ILE A 89 6.33 4.30 -4.69
CA ILE A 89 7.10 3.06 -4.77
C ILE A 89 7.77 2.85 -6.13
N ALA A 90 7.32 3.55 -7.17
CA ALA A 90 7.80 3.37 -8.55
C ALA A 90 9.30 3.65 -8.76
N GLU A 91 9.94 4.38 -7.85
CA GLU A 91 11.37 4.74 -7.91
C GLU A 91 12.19 4.11 -6.76
N VAL A 92 11.65 3.11 -6.08
CA VAL A 92 12.39 2.40 -5.04
C VAL A 92 13.51 1.58 -5.68
N SER A 93 14.74 1.77 -5.19
CA SER A 93 15.92 1.03 -5.66
C SER A 93 15.79 -0.46 -5.33
N GLU A 94 16.28 -1.31 -6.23
CA GLU A 94 16.43 -2.76 -6.01
C GLU A 94 17.32 -3.09 -4.80
N GLU A 95 18.18 -2.16 -4.38
CA GLU A 95 18.97 -2.30 -3.14
C GLU A 95 18.13 -2.20 -1.86
N LEU A 96 16.96 -1.56 -1.94
CA LEU A 96 16.08 -1.28 -0.80
C LEU A 96 14.87 -2.22 -0.74
N ALA A 97 14.44 -2.75 -1.88
CA ALA A 97 13.29 -3.63 -1.97
C ALA A 97 13.47 -4.68 -3.06
N GLU A 98 13.01 -5.89 -2.77
CA GLU A 98 12.90 -6.97 -3.75
C GLU A 98 11.56 -6.87 -4.49
N GLU A 99 11.58 -6.92 -5.82
CA GLU A 99 10.37 -6.89 -6.64
C GLU A 99 9.91 -8.30 -7.00
N TRP A 100 8.65 -8.62 -6.68
CA TRP A 100 8.03 -9.90 -6.99
C TRP A 100 6.89 -9.72 -7.99
N LEU A 101 6.92 -10.50 -9.07
CA LEU A 101 5.78 -10.68 -9.96
C LEU A 101 5.00 -11.93 -9.51
N LEU A 102 3.78 -11.71 -9.00
CA LEU A 102 2.89 -12.81 -8.64
C LEU A 102 2.12 -13.26 -9.87
N GLU A 103 2.48 -14.43 -10.39
CA GLU A 103 1.70 -15.12 -11.42
C GLU A 103 0.68 -16.03 -10.71
N GLU A 104 -0.58 -16.01 -11.17
CA GLU A 104 -1.56 -17.00 -10.75
C GLU A 104 -1.21 -18.31 -11.48
N ASP A 105 -0.61 -19.26 -10.76
CA ASP A 105 -0.47 -20.65 -11.21
C ASP A 105 -1.89 -21.23 -11.35
N PHE A 106 -2.47 -21.13 -12.54
CA PHE A 106 -3.77 -21.74 -12.88
C PHE A 106 -3.63 -23.21 -13.30
#